data_AF-A0AAJ0CV49-F1
#
_entry.id   AF-A0AAJ0CV49-F1
#
_cell.length_a   1.000
_cell.length_b   1.000
_cell.length_c   1.000
_cell.angle_alpha   90.00
_cell.angle_beta   90.00
_cell.angle_gamma   90.00
#
_symmetry.space_group_name_H-M   'P 1'
#
loop_
_entity.id
_entity.type
_entity.pdbx_description
1 polymer ?
#
loop_
_entity_poly.entity_id
_entity_poly.type
_entity_poly.pdbx_seq_one_letter_code
_entity_poly.pdbx_strand_id
1 'polypeptide(L)'
;MDANVDVMITVDLDSRPRVESQPHMEQLVPIQAETCSSAHGILEQLRPIFLSSTDALRALKETLWMRVDFGHVIIHRRKKIQGNKMSYTDFAEMASQYGTRGGAELDVKLEDDGLASSTIRHLLDPTTEFGGGLQELRYQENISVKIQERNLMADFKSHPNRPATLANVRLVEPNRWPPLRWAIIAPDRKYDWAIRVDCGRIVQPIPTEMLSLIASITIKSEAHGGLPEDFLRKTPTVHLGSGTTWIDKIESIQVKASVSIPFRDTPYVIEISTHREWQGASTRGEPQSWLSLGVYGVHWDAELNSTKANDTKKDWGYEQSDIWRGSADTATGQFEEFVCYVLEVLSALEDVKVRC
;
A
#
# COMPACT_ATOMS: atom_id res chain seq x y z
N MET A 1 -24.39 8.49 13.67
CA MET A 1 -24.72 7.21 13.01
C MET A 1 -25.59 6.43 13.96
N ASP A 2 -26.90 6.39 13.71
CA ASP A 2 -27.77 5.41 14.37
C ASP A 2 -27.49 4.05 13.73
N ALA A 3 -26.57 3.30 14.37
CA ALA A 3 -26.34 1.92 14.01
C ALA A 3 -27.66 1.17 14.18
N ASN A 4 -28.18 0.63 13.09
CA ASN A 4 -29.34 -0.24 13.11
C ASN A 4 -29.01 -1.42 14.07
N VAL A 5 -29.69 -1.47 15.21
CA VAL A 5 -29.30 -2.24 16.42
C VAL A 5 -29.28 -3.77 16.17
N ASP A 6 -29.78 -4.23 15.02
CA ASP A 6 -29.90 -5.65 14.66
C ASP A 6 -28.78 -6.18 13.74
N VAL A 7 -27.79 -5.35 13.36
CA VAL A 7 -26.71 -5.81 12.46
C VAL A 7 -25.60 -6.50 13.25
N MET A 8 -25.47 -7.81 13.06
CA MET A 8 -24.46 -8.65 13.71
C MET A 8 -23.20 -8.81 12.84
N ILE A 9 -22.03 -8.77 13.49
CA ILE A 9 -20.73 -9.04 12.89
C ILE A 9 -20.28 -10.44 13.30
N THR A 10 -19.96 -11.26 12.31
CA THR A 10 -19.28 -12.55 12.49
C THR A 10 -17.77 -12.36 12.43
N VAL A 11 -17.08 -12.87 13.44
CA VAL A 11 -15.64 -12.78 13.63
C VAL A 11 -15.06 -14.17 13.81
N ASP A 12 -14.80 -14.87 12.71
CA ASP A 12 -14.09 -16.14 12.73
C ASP A 12 -12.57 -15.93 12.77
N LEU A 13 -11.87 -16.87 13.43
CA LEU A 13 -10.41 -16.80 13.52
C LEU A 13 -9.78 -17.06 12.15
N ASP A 14 -8.66 -16.39 11.89
CA ASP A 14 -7.90 -16.45 10.65
C ASP A 14 -8.75 -16.10 9.43
N SER A 15 -9.73 -15.21 9.64
CA SER A 15 -10.65 -14.73 8.61
C SER A 15 -10.97 -13.25 8.78
N ARG A 16 -11.44 -12.64 7.70
CA ARG A 16 -11.97 -11.28 7.70
C ARG A 16 -13.34 -11.23 8.41
N PRO A 17 -13.61 -10.25 9.29
CA PRO A 17 -14.94 -10.02 9.86
C PRO A 17 -15.99 -9.75 8.77
N ARG A 18 -17.23 -10.20 8.99
CA ARG A 18 -18.33 -10.07 8.02
C ARG A 18 -19.63 -9.66 8.68
N VAL A 19 -20.41 -8.82 8.01
CA VAL A 19 -21.77 -8.47 8.42
C VAL A 19 -22.77 -9.53 7.93
N GLU A 20 -23.64 -10.04 8.81
CA GLU A 20 -24.54 -11.18 8.48
C GLU A 20 -25.74 -10.85 7.59
N SER A 21 -26.05 -9.57 7.38
CA SER A 21 -27.16 -9.16 6.50
C SER A 21 -26.97 -7.72 6.02
N GLN A 22 -26.69 -7.55 4.72
CA GLN A 22 -26.95 -6.29 4.04
C GLN A 22 -28.41 -6.30 3.59
N PRO A 23 -29.28 -5.38 4.05
CA PRO A 23 -30.43 -5.03 3.23
C PRO A 23 -29.89 -4.50 1.90
N HIS A 24 -30.51 -4.91 0.79
CA HIS A 24 -30.22 -4.39 -0.56
C HIS A 24 -30.00 -2.87 -0.51
N MET A 25 -28.78 -2.42 -0.81
CA MET A 25 -28.45 -1.00 -0.98
C MET A 25 -29.19 -0.45 -2.22
N GLU A 26 -30.43 -0.03 -2.03
CA GLU A 26 -31.17 0.81 -2.99
C GLU A 26 -31.32 2.27 -2.50
N GLN A 27 -30.69 2.63 -1.38
CA GLN A 27 -30.69 4.03 -0.92
C GLN A 27 -29.40 4.72 -1.35
N LEU A 28 -29.48 5.35 -2.52
CA LEU A 28 -28.53 6.31 -3.06
C LEU A 28 -28.46 7.54 -2.15
N VAL A 29 -27.67 7.47 -1.08
CA VAL A 29 -27.10 8.67 -0.48
C VAL A 29 -25.94 9.10 -1.40
N PRO A 30 -25.78 10.39 -1.73
CA PRO A 30 -24.63 10.83 -2.52
C PRO A 30 -23.34 10.40 -1.83
N ILE A 31 -22.52 9.58 -2.52
CA ILE A 31 -21.26 8.99 -2.02
C ILE A 31 -20.37 10.04 -1.32
N GLN A 32 -20.39 11.28 -1.81
CA GLN A 32 -19.64 12.40 -1.26
C GLN A 32 -20.08 12.83 0.15
N ALA A 33 -21.38 12.86 0.45
CA ALA A 33 -21.89 13.31 1.75
C ALA A 33 -21.59 12.30 2.87
N GLU A 34 -21.71 10.99 2.57
CA GLU A 34 -21.34 9.92 3.51
C GLU A 34 -19.83 9.84 3.72
N THR A 35 -19.05 10.08 2.65
CA THR A 35 -17.58 10.09 2.72
C THR A 35 -17.08 11.17 3.66
N CYS A 36 -17.59 12.41 3.56
CA CYS A 36 -17.20 13.49 4.48
C CYS A 36 -17.57 13.19 5.94
N SER A 37 -18.78 12.67 6.20
CA SER A 37 -19.17 12.30 7.57
C SER A 37 -18.31 11.17 8.14
N SER A 38 -17.92 10.21 7.31
CA SER A 38 -17.08 9.07 7.72
C SER A 38 -15.65 9.50 7.97
N ALA A 39 -15.09 10.36 7.11
CA ALA A 39 -13.77 10.95 7.28
C ALA A 39 -13.67 11.74 8.60
N HIS A 40 -14.67 12.56 8.89
CA HIS A 40 -14.77 13.28 10.16
C HIS A 40 -14.76 12.33 11.36
N GLY A 41 -15.57 11.26 11.31
CA GLY A 41 -15.65 10.26 12.38
C GLY A 41 -14.34 9.49 12.59
N ILE A 42 -13.58 9.21 11.52
CA ILE A 42 -12.25 8.60 11.58
C ILE A 42 -11.25 9.57 12.22
N LEU A 43 -11.29 10.84 11.83
CA LEU A 43 -10.42 11.87 12.38
C LEU A 43 -10.64 12.06 13.89
N GLU A 44 -11.89 12.11 14.35
CA GLU A 44 -12.20 12.19 15.78
C GLU A 44 -11.60 11.02 16.58
N GLN A 45 -11.62 9.80 16.02
CA GLN A 45 -11.02 8.63 16.65
C GLN A 45 -9.48 8.65 16.65
N LEU A 46 -8.85 9.19 15.60
CA LEU A 46 -7.39 9.28 15.48
C LEU A 46 -6.80 10.48 16.21
N ARG A 47 -7.57 11.56 16.44
CA ARG A 47 -7.10 12.80 17.05
C ARG A 47 -6.26 12.60 18.33
N PRO A 48 -6.62 11.72 19.28
CA PRO A 48 -5.84 11.53 20.51
C PRO A 48 -4.41 11.02 20.28
N ILE A 49 -4.19 10.30 19.17
CA ILE A 49 -2.90 9.66 18.85
C ILE A 49 -2.19 10.29 17.65
N PHE A 50 -2.89 11.13 16.87
CA PHE A 50 -2.42 11.68 15.62
C PHE A 50 -1.10 12.44 15.80
N LEU A 51 -1.11 13.53 16.59
CA LEU A 51 0.05 14.40 16.78
C LEU A 51 1.23 13.68 17.45
N SER A 52 0.96 12.86 18.46
CA SER A 52 2.02 12.15 19.19
C SER A 52 2.72 11.10 18.33
N SER A 53 1.97 10.36 17.50
CA SER A 53 2.54 9.37 16.59
C SER A 53 3.38 10.04 15.49
N THR A 54 2.90 11.16 14.95
CA THR A 54 3.61 11.91 13.91
C THR A 54 4.87 12.60 14.45
N ASP A 55 4.84 13.11 15.68
CA ASP A 55 6.03 13.67 16.32
C ASP A 55 7.10 12.60 16.62
N ALA A 56 6.67 11.38 16.97
CA ALA A 56 7.58 10.25 17.13
C ALA A 56 8.24 9.88 15.79
N LEU A 57 7.47 9.84 14.70
CA LEU A 57 8.01 9.60 13.35
C LEU A 57 9.04 10.66 12.94
N ARG A 58 8.75 11.95 13.19
CA ARG A 58 9.66 13.05 12.87
C ARG A 58 11.00 12.96 13.60
N ALA A 59 11.03 12.32 14.76
CA ALA A 59 12.25 12.13 15.56
C ALA A 59 13.14 10.97 15.07
N LEU A 60 12.63 10.11 14.19
CA LEU A 60 13.41 9.00 13.62
C LEU A 60 14.50 9.55 12.69
N LYS A 61 15.66 8.91 12.68
CA LYS A 61 16.80 9.30 11.81
C LYS A 61 16.85 8.48 10.52
N GLU A 62 16.18 7.34 10.52
CA GLU A 62 16.00 6.43 9.41
C GLU A 62 15.22 7.10 8.28
N THR A 63 15.38 6.60 7.06
CA THR A 63 14.50 7.00 5.95
C THR A 63 13.11 6.45 6.21
N LEU A 64 12.10 7.28 6.00
CA LEU A 64 10.68 6.95 6.14
C LEU A 64 10.03 6.82 4.77
N TRP A 65 9.09 5.88 4.66
CA TRP A 65 8.25 5.68 3.48
C TRP A 65 6.80 5.53 3.93
N MET A 66 5.91 6.40 3.46
CA MET A 66 4.48 6.35 3.76
C MET A 66 3.70 5.79 2.59
N ARG A 67 2.64 5.04 2.89
CA ARG A 67 1.68 4.55 1.91
C ARG A 67 0.33 4.26 2.56
N VAL A 68 -0.71 4.25 1.74
CA VAL A 68 -2.00 3.64 2.09
C VAL A 68 -2.09 2.31 1.40
N ASP A 69 -2.31 1.25 2.16
CA ASP A 69 -2.54 -0.09 1.63
C ASP A 69 -4.03 -0.45 1.77
N PHE A 70 -4.63 -1.02 0.73
CA PHE A 70 -5.94 -1.67 0.81
C PHE A 70 -5.77 -3.19 0.89
N GLY A 71 -6.62 -3.85 1.66
CA GLY A 71 -6.52 -5.28 1.91
C GLY A 71 -7.65 -5.82 2.77
N HIS A 72 -7.37 -6.89 3.52
CA HIS A 72 -8.33 -7.49 4.44
C HIS A 72 -7.70 -7.63 5.83
N VAL A 73 -8.37 -7.13 6.87
CA VAL A 73 -7.95 -7.38 8.24
C VAL A 73 -8.37 -8.78 8.65
N ILE A 74 -7.38 -9.62 8.92
CA ILE A 74 -7.53 -10.99 9.38
C ILE A 74 -7.42 -11.03 10.90
N ILE A 75 -8.43 -11.60 11.57
CA ILE A 75 -8.46 -11.70 13.03
C ILE A 75 -7.87 -13.03 13.49
N HIS A 76 -6.68 -13.00 14.10
CA HIS A 76 -6.02 -14.20 14.63
C HIS A 76 -6.38 -14.49 16.09
N ARG A 77 -6.88 -13.50 16.83
CA ARG A 77 -7.23 -13.65 18.25
C ARG A 77 -8.53 -12.93 18.57
N ARG A 78 -9.40 -13.61 19.33
CA ARG A 78 -10.60 -13.01 19.93
C ARG A 78 -10.75 -13.45 21.38
N LYS A 79 -11.52 -12.70 22.19
CA LYS A 79 -11.86 -13.12 23.55
C LYS A 79 -12.72 -14.39 23.50
N LYS A 80 -12.33 -15.44 24.26
CA LYS A 80 -12.98 -16.76 24.24
C LYS A 80 -14.47 -16.77 24.61
N ILE A 81 -14.94 -15.76 25.35
CA ILE A 81 -16.26 -15.77 26.00
C ILE A 81 -17.39 -15.24 25.09
N GLN A 82 -17.07 -14.44 24.06
CA GLN A 82 -18.06 -13.67 23.28
C GLN A 82 -18.68 -14.43 22.08
N GLY A 83 -18.44 -15.73 21.93
CA GLY A 83 -18.87 -16.46 20.72
C GLY A 83 -18.18 -15.91 19.45
N ASN A 84 -18.73 -16.21 18.26
CA ASN A 84 -18.22 -15.67 16.99
C ASN A 84 -19.09 -14.55 16.40
N LYS A 85 -20.21 -14.22 17.04
CA LYS A 85 -21.13 -13.16 16.61
C LYS A 85 -21.22 -12.09 17.68
N MET A 86 -21.15 -10.83 17.28
CA MET A 86 -21.22 -9.71 18.21
C MET A 86 -21.87 -8.49 17.54
N SER A 87 -22.37 -7.56 18.35
CA SER A 87 -22.89 -6.28 17.85
C SER A 87 -21.75 -5.45 17.24
N TYR A 88 -22.10 -4.43 16.44
CA TYR A 88 -21.11 -3.49 15.92
C TYR A 88 -20.34 -2.78 17.05
N THR A 89 -21.02 -2.39 18.13
CA THR A 89 -20.39 -1.73 19.27
C THR A 89 -19.40 -2.64 19.99
N ASP A 90 -19.77 -3.90 20.24
CA ASP A 90 -18.87 -4.88 20.85
C ASP A 90 -17.65 -5.15 19.96
N PHE A 91 -17.86 -5.22 18.64
CA PHE A 91 -16.80 -5.36 17.66
C PHE A 91 -15.85 -4.17 17.68
N ALA A 92 -16.36 -2.93 17.67
CA ALA A 92 -15.55 -1.72 17.73
C ALA A 92 -14.71 -1.67 19.02
N GLU A 93 -15.30 -2.04 20.17
CA GLU A 93 -14.56 -2.12 21.44
C GLU A 93 -13.44 -3.17 21.37
N MET A 94 -13.73 -4.36 20.84
CA MET A 94 -12.72 -5.41 20.64
C MET A 94 -11.62 -4.95 19.67
N ALA A 95 -12.00 -4.37 18.54
CA ALA A 95 -11.10 -3.92 17.47
C ALA A 95 -10.09 -2.89 17.98
N SER A 96 -10.53 -1.96 18.83
CA SER A 96 -9.67 -0.95 19.45
C SER A 96 -8.52 -1.55 20.28
N GLN A 97 -8.66 -2.79 20.75
CA GLN A 97 -7.66 -3.47 21.56
C GLN A 97 -6.53 -4.09 20.72
N TYR A 98 -6.74 -4.29 19.40
CA TYR A 98 -5.72 -4.90 18.54
C TYR A 98 -4.47 -4.04 18.38
N GLY A 99 -4.61 -2.70 18.41
CA GLY A 99 -3.47 -1.79 18.34
C GLY A 99 -2.48 -1.96 19.50
N THR A 100 -2.94 -2.43 20.67
CA THR A 100 -2.09 -2.59 21.87
C THR A 100 -1.75 -4.04 22.18
N ARG A 101 -2.67 -4.97 21.93
CA ARG A 101 -2.50 -6.39 22.27
C ARG A 101 -2.07 -7.27 21.10
N GLY A 102 -2.12 -6.73 19.88
CA GLY A 102 -2.01 -7.52 18.65
C GLY A 102 -3.16 -8.53 18.52
N GLY A 103 -3.11 -9.35 17.48
CA GLY A 103 -4.13 -10.37 17.20
C GLY A 103 -5.02 -10.07 16.00
N ALA A 104 -4.72 -9.01 15.26
CA ALA A 104 -5.26 -8.73 13.94
C ALA A 104 -4.12 -8.25 13.03
N GLU A 105 -4.19 -8.57 11.75
CA GLU A 105 -3.22 -8.14 10.74
C GLU A 105 -3.95 -7.76 9.46
N LEU A 106 -3.60 -6.62 8.86
CA LEU A 106 -4.05 -6.29 7.50
C LEU A 106 -3.21 -7.09 6.49
N ASP A 107 -3.83 -8.05 5.84
CA ASP A 107 -3.26 -8.74 4.69
C ASP A 107 -3.50 -7.91 3.43
N VAL A 108 -2.40 -7.52 2.78
CA VAL A 108 -2.39 -6.68 1.57
C VAL A 108 -2.11 -7.52 0.32
N LYS A 109 -1.96 -8.84 0.46
CA LYS A 109 -1.77 -9.77 -0.64
C LYS A 109 -3.13 -10.23 -1.14
N LEU A 110 -3.62 -9.57 -2.18
CA LEU A 110 -4.90 -9.90 -2.82
C LEU A 110 -4.69 -10.95 -3.92
N GLU A 111 -5.67 -11.83 -4.11
CA GLU A 111 -5.68 -12.75 -5.24
C GLU A 111 -5.94 -11.99 -6.56
N ASP A 112 -5.23 -12.35 -7.64
CA ASP A 112 -5.32 -11.67 -8.94
C ASP A 112 -6.12 -12.48 -9.95
N ASP A 113 -7.40 -12.71 -9.66
CA ASP A 113 -8.35 -13.38 -10.57
C ASP A 113 -8.84 -12.43 -11.69
N GLY A 114 -7.92 -11.67 -12.29
CA GLY A 114 -8.22 -10.62 -13.26
C GLY A 114 -8.61 -9.27 -12.64
N LEU A 115 -8.58 -9.18 -11.30
CA LEU A 115 -8.92 -7.98 -10.53
C LEU A 115 -8.09 -6.78 -10.99
N ALA A 116 -6.77 -6.95 -11.18
CA ALA A 116 -5.89 -5.86 -11.61
C ALA A 116 -6.35 -5.20 -12.91
N SER A 117 -6.68 -6.01 -13.93
CA SER A 117 -7.13 -5.52 -15.23
C SER A 117 -8.51 -4.84 -15.13
N SER A 118 -9.45 -5.42 -14.38
CA SER A 118 -10.77 -4.82 -14.21
C SER A 118 -10.71 -3.49 -13.45
N THR A 119 -9.84 -3.38 -12.45
CA THR A 119 -9.66 -2.16 -11.66
C THR A 119 -9.07 -1.05 -12.51
N ILE A 120 -8.01 -1.33 -13.29
CA ILE A 120 -7.43 -0.34 -14.21
C ILE A 120 -8.49 0.16 -15.19
N ARG A 121 -9.23 -0.73 -15.85
CA ARG A 121 -10.26 -0.32 -16.82
C ARG A 121 -11.36 0.51 -16.18
N HIS A 122 -11.78 0.16 -14.98
CA HIS A 122 -12.80 0.89 -14.25
C HIS A 122 -12.34 2.32 -13.90
N LEU A 123 -11.15 2.46 -13.31
CA LEU A 123 -10.63 3.77 -12.89
C LEU A 123 -10.27 4.70 -14.07
N LEU A 124 -10.03 4.12 -15.25
CA LEU A 124 -9.78 4.87 -16.48
C LEU A 124 -11.05 5.11 -17.30
N ASP A 125 -12.20 4.59 -16.86
CA ASP A 125 -13.47 4.90 -17.50
C ASP A 125 -13.78 6.39 -17.27
N PRO A 126 -13.96 7.19 -18.35
CA PRO A 126 -14.28 8.61 -18.23
C PRO A 126 -15.48 8.93 -17.35
N THR A 127 -16.40 7.97 -17.15
CA THR A 127 -17.58 8.18 -16.30
C THR A 127 -17.26 8.18 -14.80
N THR A 128 -16.09 7.69 -14.39
CA THR A 128 -15.72 7.59 -12.97
C THR A 128 -15.06 8.85 -12.43
N GLU A 129 -14.57 9.75 -13.31
CA GLU A 129 -13.87 10.98 -12.92
C GLU A 129 -12.64 10.75 -12.01
N PHE A 130 -12.03 9.55 -12.01
CA PHE A 130 -10.85 9.24 -11.16
C PHE A 130 -9.51 9.58 -11.84
N GLY A 131 -9.36 9.22 -13.12
CA GLY A 131 -8.10 9.35 -13.85
C GLY A 131 -8.09 10.46 -14.90
N GLY A 132 -6.90 11.04 -15.13
CA GLY A 132 -6.59 11.71 -16.38
C GLY A 132 -6.52 10.71 -17.55
N GLY A 133 -6.33 11.21 -18.77
CA GLY A 133 -6.22 10.34 -19.94
C GLY A 133 -5.04 9.35 -19.85
N LEU A 134 -5.04 8.30 -20.69
CA LEU A 134 -4.01 7.25 -20.75
C LEU A 134 -2.54 7.75 -20.78
N GLN A 135 -2.33 9.00 -21.20
CA GLN A 135 -1.01 9.62 -21.31
C GLN A 135 -0.38 9.98 -19.96
N GLU A 136 -1.17 10.05 -18.89
CA GLU A 136 -0.70 10.46 -17.56
C GLU A 136 -0.28 9.28 -16.67
N LEU A 137 -0.48 8.06 -17.17
CA LEU A 137 -0.12 6.83 -16.47
C LEU A 137 1.39 6.68 -16.34
N ARG A 138 1.82 6.25 -15.15
CA ARG A 138 3.21 5.87 -14.91
C ARG A 138 3.31 4.36 -14.74
N TYR A 139 4.27 3.79 -15.46
CA TYR A 139 4.59 2.37 -15.44
C TYR A 139 5.95 2.20 -14.78
N GLN A 140 6.03 1.32 -13.79
CA GLN A 140 7.28 1.04 -13.09
C GLN A 140 7.43 -0.45 -12.85
N GLU A 141 8.61 -0.98 -13.12
CA GLU A 141 9.02 -2.30 -12.66
C GLU A 141 10.20 -2.12 -11.71
N ASN A 142 10.20 -2.84 -10.59
CA ASN A 142 11.32 -2.87 -9.66
C ASN A 142 11.60 -4.29 -9.19
N ILE A 143 12.81 -4.48 -8.68
CA ILE A 143 13.27 -5.71 -8.05
C ILE A 143 13.67 -5.42 -6.60
N SER A 144 13.36 -6.37 -5.74
CA SER A 144 13.89 -6.47 -4.39
C SER A 144 14.56 -7.83 -4.23
N VAL A 145 15.83 -7.85 -3.87
CA VAL A 145 16.57 -9.09 -3.55
C VAL A 145 16.87 -9.10 -2.07
N LYS A 146 16.27 -10.04 -1.35
CA LYS A 146 16.46 -10.20 0.10
C LYS A 146 17.69 -11.05 0.38
N ILE A 147 18.59 -10.50 1.19
CA ILE A 147 19.86 -11.12 1.58
C ILE A 147 20.06 -10.86 3.06
N GLN A 148 19.84 -11.88 3.90
CA GLN A 148 19.87 -11.72 5.36
C GLN A 148 18.88 -10.61 5.81
N GLU A 149 19.34 -9.68 6.64
CA GLU A 149 18.55 -8.54 7.13
C GLU A 149 18.58 -7.33 6.17
N ARG A 150 18.96 -7.52 4.89
CA ARG A 150 19.08 -6.46 3.89
C ARG A 150 18.25 -6.72 2.65
N ASN A 151 17.75 -5.66 2.06
CA ASN A 151 17.07 -5.67 0.78
C ASN A 151 17.85 -4.82 -0.22
N LEU A 152 18.29 -5.45 -1.31
CA LEU A 152 18.79 -4.74 -2.49
C LEU A 152 17.59 -4.39 -3.37
N MET A 153 17.26 -3.09 -3.46
CA MET A 153 16.13 -2.58 -4.23
C MET A 153 16.64 -1.81 -5.45
N ALA A 154 15.99 -1.97 -6.60
CA ALA A 154 16.34 -1.25 -7.82
C ALA A 154 15.18 -1.16 -8.80
N ASP A 155 15.16 -0.09 -9.58
CA ASP A 155 14.21 0.11 -10.67
C ASP A 155 14.72 -0.52 -11.96
N PHE A 156 13.82 -1.01 -12.79
CA PHE A 156 14.17 -1.45 -14.14
C PHE A 156 14.21 -0.25 -15.06
N LYS A 157 15.33 -0.09 -15.75
CA LYS A 157 15.51 0.90 -16.79
C LYS A 157 15.54 0.20 -18.14
N SER A 158 14.43 0.31 -18.86
CA SER A 158 14.28 -0.21 -20.22
C SER A 158 15.06 0.66 -21.20
N HIS A 159 15.67 0.00 -22.20
CA HIS A 159 16.40 0.65 -23.28
C HIS A 159 15.87 0.13 -24.62
N PRO A 160 15.74 0.98 -25.65
CA PRO A 160 15.43 0.51 -27.00
C PRO A 160 16.49 -0.50 -27.46
N ASN A 161 16.06 -1.69 -27.87
CA ASN A 161 16.91 -2.75 -28.43
C ASN A 161 18.04 -3.27 -27.52
N ARG A 162 17.96 -3.10 -26.20
CA ARG A 162 18.91 -3.67 -25.23
C ARG A 162 18.17 -4.28 -24.04
N PRO A 163 18.77 -5.27 -23.36
CA PRO A 163 18.23 -5.76 -22.07
C PRO A 163 18.05 -4.60 -21.09
N ALA A 164 17.01 -4.70 -20.26
CA ALA A 164 16.79 -3.72 -19.21
C ALA A 164 17.96 -3.79 -18.19
N THR A 165 18.32 -2.63 -17.65
CA THR A 165 19.38 -2.50 -16.65
C THR A 165 18.81 -2.05 -15.31
N LEU A 166 19.49 -2.35 -14.21
CA LEU A 166 19.14 -1.81 -12.90
C LEU A 166 19.48 -0.31 -12.82
N ALA A 167 18.56 0.48 -12.27
CA ALA A 167 18.74 1.89 -11.95
C ALA A 167 18.31 2.17 -10.51
N ASN A 168 18.68 3.35 -9.97
CA ASN A 168 18.32 3.79 -8.61
C ASN A 168 18.57 2.71 -7.54
N VAL A 169 19.71 2.03 -7.66
CA VAL A 169 20.04 0.89 -6.80
C VAL A 169 20.27 1.36 -5.36
N ARG A 170 19.58 0.72 -4.42
CA ARG A 170 19.62 1.03 -3.00
C ARG A 170 19.80 -0.27 -2.21
N LEU A 171 20.66 -0.23 -1.20
CA LEU A 171 20.72 -1.29 -0.19
C LEU A 171 20.07 -0.76 1.08
N VAL A 172 19.00 -1.41 1.50
CA VAL A 172 18.20 -0.99 2.65
C VAL A 172 18.28 -2.05 3.74
N GLU A 173 18.55 -1.62 4.96
CA GLU A 173 18.33 -2.40 6.18
C GLU A 173 16.97 -1.96 6.75
N PRO A 174 15.88 -2.68 6.45
CA PRO A 174 14.56 -2.30 6.92
C PRO A 174 14.46 -2.53 8.44
N ASN A 175 13.72 -1.66 9.12
CA ASN A 175 13.30 -1.97 10.48
C ASN A 175 12.25 -3.08 10.43
N ARG A 176 12.34 -4.02 11.38
CA ARG A 176 11.46 -5.19 11.42
C ARG A 176 9.99 -4.84 11.65
N TRP A 177 9.73 -3.69 12.27
CA TRP A 177 8.39 -3.23 12.61
C TRP A 177 8.16 -1.83 12.06
N PRO A 178 7.05 -1.59 11.34
CA PRO A 178 6.71 -0.25 10.90
C PRO A 178 6.46 0.63 12.12
N PRO A 179 7.06 1.83 12.20
CA PRO A 179 6.82 2.75 13.32
C PRO A 179 5.38 3.28 13.37
N LEU A 180 4.63 3.21 12.26
CA LEU A 180 3.22 3.55 12.22
C LEU A 180 2.43 2.56 11.37
N ARG A 181 1.29 2.12 11.90
CA ARG A 181 0.25 1.42 11.14
C ARG A 181 -1.12 1.75 11.75
N TRP A 182 -1.87 2.64 11.11
CA TRP A 182 -3.25 2.92 11.46
C TRP A 182 -4.16 2.14 10.52
N ALA A 183 -4.73 1.04 11.01
CA ALA A 183 -5.66 0.22 10.25
C ALA A 183 -7.10 0.58 10.59
N ILE A 184 -7.90 0.79 9.55
CA ILE A 184 -9.35 0.98 9.63
C ILE A 184 -10.00 -0.32 9.19
N ILE A 185 -10.82 -0.90 10.07
CA ILE A 185 -11.54 -2.15 9.81
C ILE A 185 -12.98 -1.79 9.47
N ALA A 186 -13.44 -2.17 8.28
CA ALA A 186 -14.76 -1.83 7.76
C ALA A 186 -15.49 -3.12 7.32
N PRO A 187 -16.06 -3.90 8.26
CA PRO A 187 -16.66 -5.21 7.98
C PRO A 187 -17.82 -5.20 6.98
N ASP A 188 -18.43 -4.03 6.77
CA ASP A 188 -19.50 -3.73 5.82
C ASP A 188 -19.02 -3.39 4.41
N ARG A 189 -17.71 -3.15 4.26
CA ARG A 189 -17.02 -2.83 3.01
C ARG A 189 -16.30 -4.07 2.45
N LYS A 190 -15.86 -4.02 1.19
CA LYS A 190 -15.09 -5.10 0.55
C LYS A 190 -13.66 -5.12 1.06
N TYR A 191 -13.04 -3.95 1.15
CA TYR A 191 -11.66 -3.81 1.61
C TYR A 191 -11.58 -3.02 2.91
N ASP A 192 -10.62 -3.42 3.72
CA ASP A 192 -10.08 -2.62 4.81
C ASP A 192 -8.88 -1.83 4.30
N TRP A 193 -8.39 -0.86 5.07
CA TRP A 193 -7.23 -0.08 4.66
C TRP A 193 -6.37 0.34 5.84
N ALA A 194 -5.10 0.66 5.56
CA ALA A 194 -4.22 1.24 6.57
C ALA A 194 -3.28 2.30 6.01
N ILE A 195 -3.07 3.36 6.80
CA ILE A 195 -1.91 4.24 6.64
C ILE A 195 -0.73 3.57 7.32
N ARG A 196 0.32 3.31 6.56
CA ARG A 196 1.55 2.68 7.03
C ARG A 196 2.73 3.61 6.78
N VAL A 197 3.60 3.73 7.79
CA VAL A 197 4.92 4.33 7.62
C VAL A 197 5.94 3.27 7.94
N ASP A 198 6.70 2.86 6.92
CA ASP A 198 7.88 2.02 7.05
C ASP A 198 9.11 2.88 7.31
N CYS A 199 10.13 2.27 7.91
CA CYS A 199 11.43 2.93 8.03
C CYS A 199 12.59 1.96 7.88
N GLY A 200 13.75 2.50 7.49
CA GLY A 200 14.95 1.72 7.31
C GLY A 200 16.17 2.59 7.06
N ARG A 201 17.34 1.97 7.24
CA ARG A 201 18.61 2.62 6.98
C ARG A 201 19.04 2.33 5.55
N ILE A 202 19.27 3.39 4.77
CA ILE A 202 19.95 3.27 3.48
C ILE A 202 21.45 3.08 3.76
N VAL A 203 22.00 1.94 3.34
CA VAL A 203 23.42 1.63 3.49
C VAL A 203 24.22 2.33 2.40
N GLN A 204 25.07 3.28 2.79
CA GLN A 204 25.96 4.01 1.89
C GLN A 204 27.39 4.11 2.47
N PRO A 205 28.44 3.90 1.65
CA PRO A 205 28.37 3.40 0.27
C PRO A 205 27.89 1.94 0.21
N ILE A 206 27.36 1.52 -0.94
CA ILE A 206 27.01 0.10 -1.16
C ILE A 206 28.29 -0.75 -1.09
N PRO A 207 28.34 -1.84 -0.29
CA PRO A 207 29.51 -2.69 -0.17
C PRO A 207 29.98 -3.26 -1.53
N THR A 208 31.30 -3.33 -1.75
CA THR A 208 31.89 -3.78 -3.03
C THR A 208 31.42 -5.17 -3.45
N GLU A 209 31.21 -6.07 -2.50
CA GLU A 209 30.67 -7.40 -2.76
C GLU A 209 29.26 -7.33 -3.41
N MET A 210 28.42 -6.39 -2.98
CA MET A 210 27.07 -6.20 -3.55
C MET A 210 27.11 -5.60 -4.95
N LEU A 211 28.15 -4.82 -5.27
CA LEU A 211 28.35 -4.32 -6.64
C LEU A 211 28.54 -5.47 -7.63
N SER A 212 29.21 -6.56 -7.21
CA SER A 212 29.34 -7.77 -8.04
C SER A 212 28.00 -8.46 -8.29
N LEU A 213 27.12 -8.50 -7.28
CA LEU A 213 25.77 -9.03 -7.43
C LEU A 213 24.96 -8.18 -8.41
N ILE A 214 24.96 -6.87 -8.23
CA ILE A 214 24.26 -5.90 -9.10
C ILE A 214 24.70 -6.10 -10.56
N ALA A 215 26.00 -6.23 -10.81
CA ALA A 215 26.55 -6.47 -12.15
C ALA A 215 26.18 -7.85 -12.73
N SER A 216 25.86 -8.83 -11.88
CA SER A 216 25.47 -10.18 -12.31
C SER A 216 23.99 -10.34 -12.63
N ILE A 217 23.15 -9.38 -12.22
CA ILE A 217 21.70 -9.39 -12.48
C ILE A 217 21.45 -8.92 -13.92
N THR A 218 20.81 -9.77 -14.71
CA THR A 218 20.37 -9.46 -16.08
C THR A 218 18.86 -9.52 -16.16
N ILE A 219 18.22 -8.53 -16.78
CA ILE A 219 16.77 -8.47 -16.88
C ILE A 219 16.35 -8.61 -18.33
N LYS A 220 15.41 -9.53 -18.58
CA LYS A 220 14.68 -9.62 -19.84
C LYS A 220 13.24 -9.17 -19.58
N SER A 221 12.93 -7.94 -19.97
CA SER A 221 11.56 -7.43 -19.99
C SER A 221 11.03 -7.51 -21.43
N GLU A 222 9.78 -7.95 -21.58
CA GLU A 222 9.12 -7.99 -22.89
C GLU A 222 8.57 -6.61 -23.23
N ALA A 223 8.69 -6.19 -24.50
CA ALA A 223 8.13 -4.93 -24.96
C ALA A 223 6.63 -4.85 -24.61
N HIS A 224 6.19 -3.74 -24.05
CA HIS A 224 4.82 -3.58 -23.56
C HIS A 224 3.81 -3.60 -24.73
N GLY A 225 2.65 -4.23 -24.48
CA GLY A 225 1.51 -4.14 -25.39
C GLY A 225 0.85 -2.76 -25.23
N GLY A 226 0.02 -2.35 -26.18
CA GLY A 226 -0.56 -1.00 -26.17
C GLY A 226 -1.52 -0.69 -25.02
N LEU A 227 -2.02 -1.70 -24.29
CA LEU A 227 -2.99 -1.51 -23.21
C LEU A 227 -2.32 -1.50 -21.82
N PRO A 228 -2.75 -0.63 -20.88
CA PRO A 228 -2.14 -0.53 -19.54
C PRO A 228 -2.17 -1.84 -18.75
N GLU A 229 -3.25 -2.62 -18.85
CA GLU A 229 -3.38 -3.89 -18.14
C GLU A 229 -2.43 -5.00 -18.64
N ASP A 230 -1.94 -4.90 -19.89
CA ASP A 230 -0.98 -5.86 -20.45
C ASP A 230 0.37 -5.75 -19.76
N PHE A 231 0.70 -4.57 -19.23
CA PHE A 231 1.94 -4.33 -18.49
C PHE A 231 2.01 -5.21 -17.23
N LEU A 232 0.93 -5.27 -16.45
CA LEU A 232 0.89 -6.04 -15.20
C LEU A 232 0.87 -7.57 -15.43
N ARG A 233 0.32 -8.03 -16.55
CA ARG A 233 0.30 -9.46 -16.90
C ARG A 233 1.69 -10.00 -17.27
N LYS A 234 2.58 -9.13 -17.76
CA LYS A 234 3.92 -9.52 -18.17
C LYS A 234 4.81 -9.75 -16.96
N THR A 235 5.68 -10.75 -17.08
CA THR A 235 6.64 -11.10 -16.04
C THR A 235 8.04 -10.89 -16.57
N PRO A 236 8.77 -9.85 -16.12
CA PRO A 236 10.15 -9.72 -16.52
C PRO A 236 10.94 -10.89 -15.92
N THR A 237 11.81 -11.48 -16.74
CA THR A 237 12.66 -12.58 -16.28
C THR A 237 13.97 -12.02 -15.77
N VAL A 238 14.26 -12.30 -14.50
CA VAL A 238 15.52 -11.91 -13.85
C VAL A 238 16.47 -13.08 -13.88
N HIS A 239 17.66 -12.91 -14.44
CA HIS A 239 18.70 -13.94 -14.44
C HIS A 239 19.89 -13.49 -13.61
N LEU A 240 20.37 -14.38 -12.75
CA LEU A 240 21.67 -14.22 -12.10
C LEU A 240 22.75 -14.92 -12.93
N GLY A 241 23.89 -14.26 -13.11
CA GLY A 241 25.04 -14.83 -13.80
C GLY A 241 25.51 -16.15 -13.17
N SER A 242 25.84 -17.14 -14.01
CA SER A 242 26.13 -18.54 -13.63
C SER A 242 27.40 -18.75 -12.77
N GLY A 243 28.15 -17.69 -12.44
CA GLY A 243 29.34 -17.72 -11.58
C GLY A 243 29.18 -16.91 -10.28
N THR A 244 27.95 -16.53 -9.92
CA THR A 244 27.70 -15.69 -8.76
C THR A 244 27.85 -16.48 -7.44
N THR A 245 28.61 -15.95 -6.48
CA THR A 245 28.76 -16.54 -5.13
C THR A 245 27.56 -16.25 -4.22
N TRP A 246 26.51 -15.63 -4.76
CA TRP A 246 25.34 -15.15 -4.03
C TRP A 246 24.20 -16.16 -3.96
N ILE A 247 24.28 -17.28 -4.69
CA ILE A 247 23.19 -18.26 -4.82
C ILE A 247 22.68 -18.72 -3.46
N ASP A 248 23.58 -19.05 -2.54
CA ASP A 248 23.23 -19.57 -1.21
C ASP A 248 22.93 -18.48 -0.17
N LYS A 249 23.09 -17.20 -0.54
CA LYS A 249 22.86 -16.04 0.36
C LYS A 249 21.56 -15.32 0.07
N ILE A 250 21.02 -15.45 -1.14
CA ILE A 250 19.76 -14.82 -1.54
C ILE A 250 18.62 -15.65 -0.96
N GLU A 251 17.82 -15.01 -0.11
CA GLU A 251 16.66 -15.63 0.52
C GLU A 251 15.45 -15.61 -0.42
N SER A 252 15.22 -14.48 -1.09
CA SER A 252 14.19 -14.36 -2.11
C SER A 252 14.50 -13.26 -3.12
N ILE A 253 13.90 -13.40 -4.29
CA ILE A 253 13.86 -12.38 -5.34
C ILE A 253 12.40 -12.02 -5.54
N GLN A 254 12.07 -10.75 -5.38
CA GLN A 254 10.76 -10.20 -5.66
C GLN A 254 10.83 -9.22 -6.82
N VAL A 255 9.90 -9.35 -7.75
CA VAL A 255 9.64 -8.35 -8.79
C VAL A 255 8.27 -7.74 -8.52
N LYS A 256 8.18 -6.42 -8.64
CA LYS A 256 6.92 -5.67 -8.61
C LYS A 256 6.77 -4.93 -9.95
N ALA A 257 5.63 -5.11 -10.60
CA ALA A 257 5.19 -4.26 -11.70
C ALA A 257 4.00 -3.43 -11.22
N SER A 258 4.04 -2.12 -11.45
CA SER A 258 3.08 -1.14 -10.97
C SER A 258 2.55 -0.27 -12.11
N VAL A 259 1.25 -0.01 -12.09
CA VAL A 259 0.61 1.08 -12.82
C VAL A 259 0.14 2.10 -11.81
N SER A 260 0.58 3.35 -11.95
CA SER A 260 0.15 4.47 -11.13
C SER A 260 -0.78 5.39 -11.93
N ILE A 261 -1.99 5.57 -11.41
CA ILE A 261 -3.05 6.41 -11.98
C ILE A 261 -3.14 7.69 -11.14
N PRO A 262 -2.89 8.88 -11.71
CA PRO A 262 -3.12 10.14 -10.99
C PRO A 262 -4.56 10.25 -10.53
N PHE A 263 -4.76 10.63 -9.26
CA PHE A 263 -6.09 10.84 -8.72
C PHE A 263 -6.50 12.30 -8.91
N ARG A 264 -7.24 12.55 -10.00
CA ARG A 264 -7.71 13.89 -10.40
C ARG A 264 -6.57 14.92 -10.39
N ASP A 265 -6.83 16.11 -9.86
CA ASP A 265 -5.90 17.22 -9.66
C ASP A 265 -5.19 17.20 -8.29
N THR A 266 -5.31 16.10 -7.55
CA THR A 266 -4.69 15.95 -6.23
C THR A 266 -3.21 15.52 -6.32
N PRO A 267 -2.41 15.69 -5.26
CA PRO A 267 -1.03 15.20 -5.24
C PRO A 267 -0.92 13.68 -5.00
N TYR A 268 -2.01 12.93 -5.12
CA TYR A 268 -2.08 11.51 -4.83
C TYR A 268 -2.21 10.68 -6.10
N VAL A 269 -1.66 9.47 -6.06
CA VAL A 269 -1.78 8.47 -7.13
C VAL A 269 -2.31 7.17 -6.56
N ILE A 270 -3.14 6.50 -7.34
CA ILE A 270 -3.61 5.13 -7.06
C ILE A 270 -2.60 4.18 -7.70
N GLU A 271 -2.00 3.30 -6.90
CA GLU A 271 -1.05 2.29 -7.38
C GLU A 271 -1.72 0.90 -7.40
N ILE A 272 -1.68 0.27 -8.57
CA ILE A 272 -2.12 -1.11 -8.78
C ILE A 272 -0.89 -1.91 -9.17
N SER A 273 -0.55 -2.92 -8.36
CA SER A 273 0.72 -3.63 -8.51
C SER A 273 0.58 -5.15 -8.47
N THR A 274 1.23 -5.82 -9.41
CA THR A 274 1.42 -7.27 -9.36
C THR A 274 2.79 -7.58 -8.81
N HIS A 275 2.85 -8.43 -7.80
CA HIS A 275 4.06 -8.91 -7.17
C HIS A 275 4.30 -10.36 -7.54
N ARG A 276 5.57 -10.71 -7.75
CA ARG A 276 6.03 -12.08 -8.00
C ARG A 276 7.27 -12.33 -7.18
N GLU A 277 7.23 -13.36 -6.34
CA GLU A 277 8.33 -13.72 -5.45
C GLU A 277 8.78 -15.15 -5.69
N TRP A 278 10.09 -15.31 -5.86
CA TRP A 278 10.77 -16.60 -5.92
C TRP A 278 11.60 -16.79 -4.65
N GLN A 279 11.53 -17.98 -4.07
CA GLN A 279 12.40 -18.36 -2.95
C GLN A 279 13.79 -18.74 -3.49
N GLY A 280 14.83 -18.24 -2.84
CA GLY A 280 16.21 -18.39 -3.26
C GLY A 280 16.58 -17.54 -4.48
N ALA A 281 17.70 -17.91 -5.10
CA ALA A 281 18.32 -17.17 -6.19
C ALA A 281 17.76 -17.49 -7.59
N SER A 282 16.90 -18.51 -7.73
CA SER A 282 16.42 -19.01 -9.03
C SER A 282 15.01 -18.52 -9.34
N THR A 283 14.86 -17.85 -10.49
CA THR A 283 13.56 -17.38 -11.03
C THR A 283 12.98 -18.29 -12.11
N ARG A 284 13.52 -19.51 -12.27
CA ARG A 284 13.05 -20.46 -13.29
C ARG A 284 11.74 -21.17 -12.91
N GLY A 285 11.43 -21.24 -11.62
CA GLY A 285 10.20 -21.85 -11.11
C GLY A 285 9.01 -20.90 -11.16
N GLU A 286 7.83 -21.42 -10.82
CA GLU A 286 6.63 -20.61 -10.65
C GLU A 286 6.74 -19.72 -9.39
N PRO A 287 6.56 -18.39 -9.50
CA PRO A 287 6.58 -17.51 -8.34
C PRO A 287 5.29 -17.58 -7.53
N GLN A 288 5.38 -17.27 -6.25
CA GLN A 288 4.21 -16.81 -5.53
C GLN A 288 3.80 -15.44 -6.09
N SER A 289 2.55 -15.31 -6.53
CA SER A 289 2.04 -14.09 -7.14
C SER A 289 0.87 -13.52 -6.35
N TRP A 290 0.78 -12.19 -6.26
CA TRP A 290 -0.35 -11.49 -5.64
C TRP A 290 -0.50 -10.08 -6.21
N LEU A 291 -1.68 -9.52 -6.04
CA LEU A 291 -2.01 -8.12 -6.30
C LEU A 291 -1.89 -7.31 -5.02
N SER A 292 -1.47 -6.05 -5.14
CA SER A 292 -1.67 -5.04 -4.10
C SER A 292 -2.30 -3.78 -4.69
N LEU A 293 -3.13 -3.13 -3.87
CA LEU A 293 -3.78 -1.87 -4.18
C LEU A 293 -3.37 -0.84 -3.12
N GLY A 294 -3.08 0.40 -3.53
CA GLY A 294 -2.72 1.45 -2.58
C GLY A 294 -2.87 2.86 -3.11
N VAL A 295 -2.74 3.83 -2.20
CA VAL A 295 -2.60 5.26 -2.52
C VAL A 295 -1.25 5.76 -2.04
N TYR A 296 -0.61 6.58 -2.87
CA TYR A 296 0.68 7.19 -2.58
C TYR A 296 0.66 8.70 -2.87
N GLY A 297 1.19 9.52 -1.95
CA GLY A 297 1.43 10.94 -2.18
C GLY A 297 2.75 11.15 -2.92
N VAL A 298 2.73 11.79 -4.10
CA VAL A 298 3.92 11.94 -4.95
C VAL A 298 5.06 12.73 -4.29
N HIS A 299 4.75 13.51 -3.26
CA HIS A 299 5.68 14.31 -2.47
C HIS A 299 6.23 13.59 -1.24
N TRP A 300 5.63 12.48 -0.80
CA TRP A 300 5.93 11.87 0.50
C TRP A 300 7.40 11.49 0.66
N ASP A 301 8.04 10.85 -0.33
CA ASP A 301 9.46 10.47 -0.23
C ASP A 301 10.37 11.65 0.11
N ALA A 302 10.10 12.82 -0.47
CA ALA A 302 10.89 14.03 -0.26
C ALA A 302 10.54 14.68 1.09
N GLU A 303 9.25 14.93 1.34
CA GLU A 303 8.81 15.70 2.51
C GLU A 303 8.98 14.92 3.82
N LEU A 304 8.73 13.60 3.81
CA LEU A 304 8.90 12.76 5.01
C LEU A 304 10.33 12.77 5.52
N ASN A 305 11.31 12.98 4.63
CA ASN A 305 12.73 12.89 4.95
C ASN A 305 13.43 14.25 4.91
N SER A 306 12.68 15.34 4.71
CA SER A 306 13.20 16.71 4.74
C SER A 306 13.62 17.11 6.15
N THR A 307 14.74 17.83 6.27
CA THR A 307 15.27 18.35 7.54
C THR A 307 15.78 19.76 7.34
N LYS A 308 15.42 20.69 8.24
CA LYS A 308 16.01 22.04 8.26
C LYS A 308 17.46 22.00 8.75
N ALA A 309 18.27 22.96 8.27
CA ALA A 309 19.63 23.12 8.76
C ALA A 309 19.62 23.34 10.29
N ASN A 310 20.36 22.52 11.02
CA ASN A 310 20.47 22.49 12.49
C ASN A 310 19.28 21.88 13.25
N ASP A 311 18.27 21.33 12.57
CA ASP A 311 17.25 20.53 13.25
C ASP A 311 17.66 19.05 13.31
N THR A 312 17.27 18.38 14.39
CA THR A 312 17.44 16.93 14.55
C THR A 312 16.19 16.16 14.15
N LYS A 313 15.06 16.85 14.03
CA LYS A 313 13.78 16.30 13.58
C LYS A 313 13.54 16.60 12.11
N LYS A 314 12.74 15.75 11.49
CA LYS A 314 12.19 15.99 10.16
C LYS A 314 11.23 17.17 10.17
N ASP A 315 11.32 17.97 9.13
CA ASP A 315 10.49 19.14 8.90
C ASP A 315 9.37 18.78 7.92
N TRP A 316 8.16 18.71 8.45
CA TRP A 316 6.96 18.33 7.71
C TRP A 316 6.04 19.54 7.46
N GLY A 317 6.56 20.74 7.64
CA GLY A 317 5.78 21.97 7.61
C GLY A 317 5.05 22.26 8.92
N TYR A 318 4.36 23.39 8.96
CA TYR A 318 3.55 23.79 10.12
C TYR A 318 2.42 22.79 10.30
N GLU A 319 2.32 22.19 11.48
CA GLU A 319 1.30 21.17 11.80
C GLU A 319 1.23 20.00 10.78
N GLN A 320 2.31 19.72 10.03
CA GLN A 320 2.39 18.65 9.02
C GLN A 320 1.70 18.94 7.68
N SER A 321 1.46 20.22 7.36
CA SER A 321 0.83 20.67 6.11
C SER A 321 1.50 20.10 4.85
N ASP A 322 2.81 19.88 4.89
CA ASP A 322 3.56 19.45 3.71
C ASP A 322 3.31 17.96 3.40
N ILE A 323 2.84 17.18 4.38
CA ILE A 323 2.51 15.75 4.22
C ILE A 323 1.10 15.55 3.67
N TRP A 324 0.12 16.31 4.17
CA TRP A 324 -1.31 16.07 3.91
C TRP A 324 -1.92 16.97 2.83
N ARG A 325 -1.11 17.84 2.21
CA ARG A 325 -1.43 18.77 1.10
C ARG A 325 -2.88 18.65 0.58
N GLY A 326 -3.66 19.71 0.84
CA GLY A 326 -5.05 19.82 0.44
C GLY A 326 -5.46 21.28 0.31
N SER A 327 -6.73 21.51 -0.02
CA SER A 327 -7.32 22.84 -0.16
C SER A 327 -7.68 23.49 1.18
N ALA A 328 -7.79 22.71 2.25
CA ALA A 328 -8.15 23.24 3.56
C ALA A 328 -7.05 24.14 4.17
N ASP A 329 -7.48 25.13 4.96
CA ASP A 329 -6.60 26.13 5.60
C ASP A 329 -5.77 25.56 6.77
N THR A 330 -6.15 24.40 7.32
CA THR A 330 -5.51 23.79 8.48
C THR A 330 -5.01 22.39 8.15
N ALA A 331 -3.92 21.95 8.78
CA ALA A 331 -3.37 20.62 8.54
C ALA A 331 -4.34 19.49 8.95
N THR A 332 -5.15 19.74 9.99
CA THR A 332 -6.23 18.82 10.39
C THR A 332 -7.30 18.71 9.29
N GLY A 333 -7.71 19.83 8.70
CA GLY A 333 -8.64 19.81 7.57
C GLY A 333 -8.04 19.18 6.31
N GLN A 334 -6.75 19.39 6.04
CA GLN A 334 -6.04 18.74 4.93
C GLN A 334 -5.96 17.23 5.12
N PHE A 335 -5.73 16.77 6.34
CA PHE A 335 -5.78 15.35 6.65
C PHE A 335 -7.21 14.78 6.52
N GLU A 336 -8.24 15.52 6.92
CA GLU A 336 -9.64 15.13 6.70
C GLU A 336 -9.97 15.00 5.22
N GLU A 337 -9.57 15.97 4.39
CA GLU A 337 -9.68 15.91 2.93
C GLU A 337 -8.95 14.68 2.35
N PHE A 338 -7.75 14.40 2.84
CA PHE A 338 -7.02 13.19 2.45
C PHE A 338 -7.77 11.90 2.80
N VAL A 339 -8.38 11.81 3.99
CA VAL A 339 -9.21 10.66 4.37
C VAL A 339 -10.42 10.55 3.45
N CYS A 340 -11.05 11.66 3.07
CA CYS A 340 -12.11 11.66 2.05
C CYS A 340 -11.62 11.03 0.74
N TYR A 341 -10.45 11.44 0.24
CA TYR A 341 -9.86 10.88 -0.97
C TYR A 341 -9.63 9.37 -0.86
N VAL A 342 -9.13 8.88 0.28
CA VAL A 342 -8.95 7.43 0.51
C VAL A 342 -10.29 6.69 0.45
N LEU A 343 -11.35 7.24 1.04
CA LEU A 343 -12.69 6.66 1.04
C LEU A 343 -13.36 6.70 -0.34
N GLU A 344 -13.11 7.74 -1.13
CA GLU A 344 -13.54 7.81 -2.53
C GLU A 344 -12.85 6.72 -3.36
N VAL A 345 -11.53 6.60 -3.25
CA VAL A 345 -10.77 5.53 -3.91
C VAL A 345 -11.27 4.16 -3.47
N LEU A 346 -11.47 3.95 -2.17
CA LEU A 346 -12.04 2.71 -1.64
C LEU A 346 -13.36 2.38 -2.33
N SER A 347 -14.29 3.34 -2.42
CA SER A 347 -15.60 3.13 -3.04
C SER A 347 -15.48 2.74 -4.53
N ALA A 348 -14.58 3.38 -5.28
CA ALA A 348 -14.33 3.02 -6.68
C ALA A 348 -13.69 1.64 -6.84
N LEU A 349 -12.82 1.22 -5.92
CA LEU A 349 -12.24 -0.14 -5.92
C LEU A 349 -13.30 -1.22 -5.64
N GLU A 350 -14.38 -0.87 -4.94
CA GLU A 350 -15.48 -1.76 -4.57
C GLU A 350 -16.46 -2.01 -5.72
N ASP A 351 -16.69 -0.99 -6.55
CA ASP A 351 -17.58 -1.05 -7.71
C ASP A 351 -17.03 -1.90 -8.88
N VAL A 352 -15.78 -2.36 -8.77
CA VAL A 352 -15.14 -3.21 -9.78
C VAL A 352 -15.81 -4.59 -9.84
N LYS A 353 -16.55 -4.83 -10.93
CA LYS A 353 -17.13 -6.13 -11.27
C LYS A 353 -16.13 -6.96 -12.09
N VAL A 354 -15.68 -8.08 -11.54
CA VAL A 354 -14.93 -9.08 -12.30
C VAL A 354 -15.92 -9.82 -13.21
N ARG A 355 -15.79 -9.67 -14.53
CA ARG A 355 -16.54 -10.51 -15.48
C ARG A 355 -15.82 -11.86 -15.57
N CYS A 356 -16.40 -12.89 -14.98
CA CYS A 356 -15.96 -14.28 -15.14
C CYS A 356 -16.13 -14.78 -16.58
#